data_AF-A0A6P4FRA9-F1
#
_entry.id   AF-A0A6P4FRA9-F1
#
_cell.length_a   1.000
_cell.length_b   1.000
_cell.length_c   1.000
_cell.angle_alpha   90.00
_cell.angle_beta   90.00
_cell.angle_gamma   90.00
#
_symmetry.space_group_name_H-M   'P 1'
#
loop_
_entity.id
_entity.type
_entity.pdbx_description
1 polymer ?
#
loop_
_entity_poly.entity_id
_entity_poly.type
_entity_poly.pdbx_seq_one_letter_code
_entity_poly.pdbx_strand_id
1 'polypeptide(L)'
;MEAATALNMTHSQALRYVVVPQAFRVVVPVMTNDFISLLKDSSLVSIITLTELSQTYVRLSSTYFDYFGTGMMVGGAYLLLGLPFVRLAKMAERRLAVSERRGG
;
A
#
# COMPACT_ATOMS: atom_id res chain seq x y z
N MET A 1 32.89 9.06 8.53
CA MET A 1 33.89 8.51 7.57
C MET A 1 35.31 8.67 8.07
N GLU A 2 35.66 9.79 8.71
CA GLU A 2 36.99 10.04 9.29
C GLU A 2 37.50 8.92 10.22
N ALA A 3 36.63 8.34 11.07
CA ALA A 3 36.98 7.20 11.91
C ALA A 3 37.30 5.90 11.14
N ALA A 4 36.66 5.68 9.99
CA ALA A 4 36.94 4.51 9.14
C ALA A 4 38.27 4.68 8.39
N THR A 5 38.59 5.91 7.99
CA THR A 5 39.88 6.29 7.41
C THR A 5 41.01 6.17 8.46
N ALA A 6 40.75 6.56 9.70
CA ALA A 6 41.69 6.40 10.82
C ALA A 6 41.94 4.93 11.22
N LEU A 7 40.98 4.03 10.94
CA LEU A 7 41.10 2.58 11.15
C LEU A 7 41.68 1.84 9.94
N ASN A 8 42.20 2.55 8.94
CA ASN A 8 42.76 1.99 7.70
C ASN A 8 41.77 1.06 6.96
N MET A 9 40.47 1.35 7.05
CA MET A 9 39.43 0.60 6.35
C MET A 9 39.42 0.98 4.87
N THR A 10 39.32 -0.02 4.00
CA THR A 10 39.06 0.20 2.57
C THR A 10 37.67 0.80 2.36
N HIS A 11 37.45 1.52 1.26
CA HIS A 11 36.17 2.15 0.94
C HIS A 11 34.99 1.15 1.01
N SER A 12 35.18 -0.07 0.51
CA SER A 12 34.18 -1.13 0.56
C SER A 12 33.88 -1.61 1.99
N GLN A 13 34.88 -1.66 2.87
CA GLN A 13 34.69 -1.99 4.29
C GLN A 13 33.92 -0.88 5.02
N ALA A 14 34.28 0.38 4.79
CA ALA A 14 33.56 1.52 5.37
C ALA A 14 32.09 1.54 4.94
N LEU A 15 31.82 1.28 3.65
CA LEU A 15 30.46 1.26 3.12
C LEU A 15 29.64 0.11 3.75
N ARG A 16 30.16 -1.11 3.76
CA ARG A 16 29.43 -2.31 4.24
C ARG A 16 29.20 -2.31 5.75
N TYR A 17 30.18 -1.87 6.54
CA TYR A 17 30.13 -2.01 8.00
C TYR A 17 29.73 -0.74 8.74
N VAL A 18 29.86 0.44 8.13
CA VAL A 18 29.54 1.71 8.77
C VAL A 18 28.34 2.36 8.08
N VAL A 19 28.46 2.67 6.80
CA VAL A 19 27.45 3.50 6.09
C VAL A 19 26.15 2.75 5.89
N VAL A 20 26.18 1.54 5.34
CA VAL A 20 24.98 0.74 5.04
C VAL A 20 24.14 0.46 6.30
N PRO A 21 24.69 -0.11 7.40
CA PRO A 21 23.88 -0.38 8.59
C PRO A 21 23.38 0.89 9.28
N GLN A 22 24.12 2.01 9.24
CA GLN A 22 23.65 3.28 9.78
C GLN A 22 22.53 3.88 8.93
N ALA A 23 22.70 3.91 7.60
CA ALA A 23 21.68 4.39 6.67
C ALA A 23 20.40 3.56 6.78
N PHE A 24 20.50 2.24 6.90
CA PHE A 24 19.33 1.37 7.05
C PHE A 24 18.52 1.68 8.31
N ARG A 25 19.19 1.94 9.45
CA ARG A 25 18.52 2.33 10.71
C ARG A 25 17.80 3.68 10.62
N VAL A 26 18.21 4.57 9.72
CA VAL A 26 17.58 5.89 9.53
C VAL A 26 16.47 5.82 8.47
N VAL A 27 16.71 5.12 7.37
CA VAL A 27 15.79 5.07 6.22
C VAL A 27 14.60 4.15 6.48
N VAL A 28 14.79 3.01 7.16
CA VAL A 28 13.69 2.06 7.43
C VAL A 28 12.54 2.68 8.24
N PRO A 29 12.78 3.39 9.36
CA PRO A 29 11.71 4.07 10.09
C PRO A 29 10.94 5.07 9.22
N VAL A 30 11.66 5.87 8.42
CA VAL A 30 11.08 6.89 7.54
C VAL A 30 10.22 6.24 6.46
N MET A 31 10.75 5.23 5.77
CA MET A 31 10.01 4.48 4.74
C MET A 31 8.78 3.77 5.32
N THR A 32 8.87 3.29 6.55
CA THR A 32 7.73 2.66 7.23
C THR A 32 6.64 3.68 7.52
N ASN A 33 7.01 4.88 7.96
CA ASN A 33 6.06 5.96 8.18
C ASN A 33 5.35 6.37 6.89
N ASP A 34 6.11 6.60 5.81
CA ASP A 34 5.55 6.92 4.48
C ASP A 34 4.65 5.80 3.97
N PHE A 35 5.06 4.54 4.12
CA PHE A 35 4.24 3.39 3.72
C PHE A 35 2.89 3.36 4.46
N ILE A 36 2.88 3.65 5.76
CA ILE A 36 1.64 3.74 6.55
C ILE A 36 0.76 4.90 6.07
N SER A 37 1.34 6.06 5.74
CA SER A 37 0.59 7.19 5.18
C SER A 37 -0.04 6.83 3.84
N LEU A 38 0.74 6.23 2.94
CA LEU A 38 0.26 5.79 1.63
C LEU A 38 -0.88 4.76 1.74
N LEU A 39 -0.81 3.85 2.72
CA LEU A 39 -1.91 2.92 3.00
C LEU A 39 -3.18 3.64 3.47
N LYS A 40 -3.05 4.65 4.33
CA LYS A 40 -4.19 5.45 4.81
C LYS A 40 -4.84 6.23 3.66
N ASP A 41 -4.03 6.93 2.87
CA ASP A 41 -4.53 7.73 1.76
C ASP A 41 -5.18 6.85 0.68
N SER A 42 -4.55 5.72 0.34
CA SER A 42 -5.10 4.77 -0.64
C SER A 42 -6.39 4.09 -0.17
N SER A 43 -6.48 3.72 1.10
CA SER A 43 -7.70 3.07 1.63
C SER A 43 -8.85 4.07 1.77
N LEU A 44 -8.58 5.30 2.18
CA LEU A 44 -9.57 6.38 2.27
C LEU A 44 -10.17 6.70 0.89
N VAL A 45 -9.33 6.91 -0.13
CA VAL A 45 -9.79 7.21 -1.50
C VAL A 45 -10.62 6.05 -2.07
N SER A 46 -10.23 4.81 -1.79
CA SER A 46 -11.00 3.62 -2.22
C SER A 46 -12.40 3.60 -1.64
N ILE A 47 -12.55 3.86 -0.33
CA ILE A 47 -13.86 3.90 0.35
C ILE A 47 -14.73 5.02 -0.21
N ILE A 48 -14.17 6.21 -0.44
CA ILE A 48 -14.90 7.34 -1.04
C ILE A 48 -15.42 6.94 -2.43
N THR A 49 -14.55 6.39 -3.27
CA THR A 49 -14.90 5.98 -4.65
C THR A 49 -16.06 4.97 -4.66
N LEU A 50 -16.03 3.97 -3.79
CA LEU A 50 -17.10 2.97 -3.69
C LEU A 50 -18.43 3.60 -3.21
N THR A 51 -18.34 4.56 -2.30
CA THR A 51 -19.51 5.27 -1.78
C THR A 51 -20.15 6.15 -2.85
N GLU A 52 -19.34 6.89 -3.62
CA GLU A 52 -19.80 7.70 -4.75
C GLU A 52 -20.44 6.85 -5.85
N LEU A 53 -19.85 5.69 -6.16
CA LEU A 53 -20.40 4.76 -7.14
C LEU A 53 -21.78 4.24 -6.69
N SER A 54 -21.93 3.89 -5.42
CA SER A 54 -23.21 3.45 -4.84
C SER A 54 -24.27 4.56 -4.88
N GLN A 55 -23.91 5.80 -4.55
CA GLN A 55 -24.83 6.94 -4.68
C GLN A 55 -25.23 7.19 -6.14
N THR A 56 -24.28 7.04 -7.07
CA THR A 56 -24.54 7.17 -8.50
C THR A 56 -25.50 6.08 -9.00
N TYR A 57 -25.35 4.85 -8.52
CA TYR A 57 -26.28 3.74 -8.80
C TYR A 57 -27.72 4.08 -8.39
N VAL A 58 -27.92 4.54 -7.16
CA VAL A 58 -29.24 4.90 -6.64
C VAL A 58 -29.85 6.02 -7.47
N ARG A 59 -29.05 7.03 -7.83
CA ARG A 59 -29.48 8.15 -8.68
C ARG A 59 -29.93 7.68 -10.05
N LEU A 60 -29.13 6.87 -10.75
CA LEU A 60 -29.46 6.39 -12.10
C LEU A 60 -30.68 5.47 -12.07
N SER A 61 -30.72 4.53 -11.13
CA SER A 61 -31.83 3.56 -11.01
C SER A 61 -33.15 4.28 -10.72
N SER A 62 -33.14 5.31 -9.87
CA SER A 62 -34.32 6.12 -9.58
C SER A 62 -34.73 7.04 -10.72
N THR A 63 -33.80 7.44 -11.61
CA THR A 63 -34.10 8.34 -12.73
C THR A 63 -34.68 7.60 -13.92
N TYR A 64 -34.12 6.43 -14.25
CA TYR A 64 -34.51 5.65 -15.42
C TYR A 64 -35.52 4.55 -15.11
N PHE A 65 -35.84 4.29 -13.83
CA PHE A 65 -36.65 3.14 -13.36
C PHE A 65 -36.15 1.77 -13.85
N ASP A 66 -34.95 1.71 -14.44
CA ASP A 66 -34.28 0.51 -14.92
C ASP A 66 -33.23 0.05 -13.90
N TYR A 67 -33.69 -0.82 -12.99
CA TYR A 67 -32.84 -1.44 -11.97
C TYR A 67 -31.97 -2.57 -12.53
N PHE A 68 -32.38 -3.19 -13.64
CA PHE A 68 -31.73 -4.40 -14.14
C PHE A 68 -30.49 -4.04 -14.97
N GLY A 69 -30.61 -3.09 -15.91
CA GLY A 69 -29.49 -2.60 -16.72
C GLY A 69 -28.46 -1.83 -15.88
N THR A 70 -28.93 -0.93 -15.02
CA THR A 70 -28.07 -0.15 -14.11
C THR A 70 -27.37 -1.04 -13.09
N GLY A 71 -28.07 -2.06 -12.58
CA GLY A 71 -27.51 -3.06 -11.66
C GLY A 71 -26.38 -3.87 -12.28
N MET A 72 -26.51 -4.29 -13.54
CA MET A 72 -25.42 -4.98 -14.25
C MET A 72 -24.20 -4.08 -14.46
N MET A 73 -24.38 -2.82 -14.86
CA MET A 73 -23.27 -1.88 -15.05
C MET A 73 -22.52 -1.62 -13.74
N VAL A 74 -23.25 -1.35 -12.66
CA VAL A 74 -22.66 -1.06 -11.35
C VAL A 74 -22.03 -2.30 -10.74
N GLY A 75 -22.67 -3.47 -10.87
CA GLY A 75 -22.09 -4.75 -10.47
C GLY A 75 -20.79 -5.06 -11.22
N GLY A 76 -20.75 -4.81 -12.53
CA GLY A 76 -19.54 -4.92 -13.34
C GLY A 76 -18.42 -3.96 -12.90
N ALA A 77 -18.78 -2.71 -12.60
CA ALA A 77 -17.84 -1.73 -12.06
C ALA A 77 -17.30 -2.12 -10.67
N TYR A 78 -18.16 -2.63 -9.78
CA TYR A 78 -17.76 -3.19 -8.48
C TYR A 78 -16.81 -4.38 -8.65
N LEU A 79 -17.03 -5.24 -9.65
CA LEU A 79 -16.15 -6.37 -9.91
C LEU A 79 -14.79 -5.91 -10.42
N LEU A 80 -14.76 -4.95 -11.36
CA LEU A 80 -13.53 -4.38 -11.93
C LEU A 80 -12.71 -3.60 -10.89
N LEU A 81 -13.37 -2.87 -9.99
CA LEU A 81 -12.70 -2.13 -8.91
C LEU A 81 -12.34 -3.05 -7.74
N GLY A 82 -13.23 -3.97 -7.36
CA GLY A 82 -13.04 -4.84 -6.20
C GLY A 82 -11.98 -5.93 -6.41
N LEU A 83 -11.95 -6.58 -7.58
CA LEU A 83 -10.98 -7.65 -7.88
C LEU A 83 -9.50 -7.25 -7.69
N PRO A 84 -9.02 -6.11 -8.23
CA PRO A 84 -7.64 -5.69 -8.00
C PRO A 84 -7.39 -5.35 -6.52
N PHE A 85 -8.34 -4.71 -5.83
CA PHE A 85 -8.22 -4.41 -4.40
C PHE A 85 -8.11 -5.69 -3.54
N VAL A 86 -8.94 -6.70 -3.80
CA VAL A 86 -8.87 -7.99 -3.10
C VAL A 86 -7.53 -8.70 -3.36
N ARG A 87 -7.01 -8.61 -4.58
CA ARG A 87 -5.68 -9.16 -4.91
C ARG A 87 -4.55 -8.41 -4.21
N LEU A 88 -4.62 -7.09 -4.17
CA LEU A 88 -3.64 -6.24 -3.48
C LEU A 88 -3.67 -6.49 -1.97
N ALA A 89 -4.86 -6.61 -1.37
CA ALA A 89 -5.02 -6.95 0.05
C ALA A 89 -4.40 -8.32 0.38
N LYS A 90 -4.70 -9.36 -0.42
CA LYS A 90 -4.07 -10.68 -0.27
C LYS A 90 -2.55 -10.65 -0.45
N MET A 91 -2.04 -9.80 -1.35
CA MET A 91 -0.60 -9.62 -1.54
C MET A 91 0.04 -8.94 -0.32
N ALA A 92 -0.62 -7.92 0.24
CA ALA A 92 -0.16 -7.22 1.43
C ALA A 92 -0.16 -8.13 2.67
N GLU A 93 -1.24 -8.90 2.88
CA GLU A 93 -1.31 -9.92 3.94
C GLU A 93 -0.18 -10.95 3.83
N ARG A 94 0.10 -11.45 2.63
CA ARG A 94 1.21 -12.39 2.41
C ARG A 94 2.57 -11.80 2.75
N ARG A 95 2.77 -10.50 2.54
CA ARG A 95 4.04 -9.81 2.88
C ARG A 95 4.15 -9.52 4.38
N LEU A 96 3.04 -9.17 5.04
CA LEU A 96 3.01 -8.88 6.48
C LEU A 96 3.04 -10.15 7.34
N ALA A 97 2.37 -11.23 6.93
CA ALA A 97 2.41 -12.53 7.61
C ALA A 97 3.83 -13.17 7.62
N VAL A 98 4.71 -12.77 6.71
CA VAL A 98 6.13 -13.15 6.73
C VAL A 98 6.91 -12.43 7.84
N SER A 99 6.42 -11.27 8.31
CA SER A 99 7.05 -10.50 9.38
C SER A 99 6.70 -10.99 10.79
N GLU A 100 5.50 -11.56 11.00
CA GLU A 100 5.09 -12.10 12.31
C GLU A 100 5.81 -13.41 12.70
N ARG A 101 6.35 -14.17 11.74
CA ARG A 101 7.05 -15.44 12.03
C ARG A 101 8.50 -15.30 12.50
N ARG A 102 9.02 -14.08 12.64
CA ARG A 102 10.41 -13.81 13.07
C ARG A 102 10.53 -13.13 14.45
N GLY A 103 9.41 -12.98 15.16
CA GLY A 103 9.35 -12.38 16.49
C GLY A 103 8.80 -13.31 17.59
N GLY A 104 9.01 -14.62 17.46
CA GLY A 104 8.74 -15.62 18.50
C GLY A 104 10.00 -16.37 18.89
#